data_AF-A0A2M9K691-F1
#
_entry.id   AF-A0A2M9K691-F1
#
_cell.length_a   1.000
_cell.length_b   1.000
_cell.length_c   1.000
_cell.angle_alpha   90.00
_cell.angle_beta   90.00
_cell.angle_gamma   90.00
#
_symmetry.space_group_name_H-M   'P 1'
#
loop_
_entity.id
_entity.type
_entity.pdbx_description
1 polymer ?
#
loop_
_entity_poly.entity_id
_entity_poly.type
_entity_poly.pdbx_seq_one_letter_code
_entity_poly.pdbx_strand_id
1 'polypeptide(L)'
;MSSIATATLSDRTDAVVHTESLGWGEATLSQHGRGTLVAAVLDGLAAEAECFDCAALRDGSSAATRAVFRREHGIVWAEVRVLCADARCRKAAEQYEQEHGHETPDTVKARAWARAAYEETRDWAQELAAHAVLDANLARLRASDPDAANLLPEGCFSAGLTGSNPGFDVGNAVQRYAAAKQLRRSDGPVLRPVRGLGPGCRRPLPAR
;
A
#
# COMPACT_ATOMS: atom_id res chain seq x y z
N MET A 1 -2.56 -20.31 -18.84
CA MET A 1 -1.22 -20.31 -19.44
C MET A 1 -0.33 -19.75 -18.37
N SER A 2 0.45 -20.64 -17.77
CA SER A 2 1.44 -20.30 -16.75
C SER A 2 2.76 -19.99 -17.44
N SER A 3 3.48 -19.02 -16.91
CA SER A 3 4.88 -18.78 -17.26
C SER A 3 5.62 -18.23 -16.05
N ILE A 4 6.89 -18.58 -15.98
CA ILE A 4 7.81 -18.14 -14.92
C ILE A 4 9.02 -17.48 -15.59
N ALA A 5 9.45 -16.34 -15.05
CA ALA A 5 10.58 -15.59 -15.60
C ALA A 5 11.50 -15.08 -14.49
N THR A 6 12.80 -15.16 -14.71
CA THR A 6 13.80 -14.53 -13.84
C THR A 6 13.80 -13.02 -14.05
N ALA A 7 14.01 -12.26 -12.98
CA ALA A 7 14.15 -10.80 -13.02
C ALA A 7 15.21 -10.34 -12.01
N THR A 8 15.96 -9.31 -12.37
CA THR A 8 16.83 -8.59 -11.44
C THR A 8 16.27 -7.20 -11.22
N LEU A 9 15.95 -6.89 -9.96
CA LEU A 9 15.32 -5.65 -9.52
C LEU A 9 16.33 -4.48 -9.50
N SER A 10 15.85 -3.26 -9.31
CA SER A 10 16.69 -2.05 -9.39
C SER A 10 17.75 -1.95 -8.28
N ASP A 11 17.54 -2.63 -7.15
CA ASP A 11 18.50 -2.80 -6.06
C ASP A 11 19.46 -4.00 -6.26
N ARG A 12 19.39 -4.67 -7.42
CA ARG A 12 20.10 -5.91 -7.75
C ARG A 12 19.61 -7.14 -6.99
N THR A 13 18.46 -7.08 -6.33
CA THR A 13 17.81 -8.26 -5.78
C THR A 13 17.33 -9.14 -6.93
N ASP A 14 17.67 -10.42 -6.86
CA ASP A 14 17.16 -11.42 -7.79
C ASP A 14 15.77 -11.86 -7.37
N ALA A 15 14.88 -11.94 -8.36
CA ALA A 15 13.48 -12.23 -8.17
C ALA A 15 12.93 -13.07 -9.32
N VAL A 16 11.72 -13.57 -9.12
CA VAL A 16 11.00 -14.38 -10.08
C VAL A 16 9.61 -13.82 -10.24
N VAL A 17 9.17 -13.73 -11.50
CA VAL A 17 7.80 -13.36 -11.86
C VAL A 17 7.06 -14.62 -12.25
N HIS A 18 6.01 -14.94 -11.51
CA HIS A 18 5.04 -15.94 -11.87
C HIS A 18 3.87 -15.24 -12.55
N THR A 19 3.50 -15.71 -13.74
CA THR A 19 2.40 -15.15 -14.53
C THR A 19 1.41 -16.27 -14.80
N GLU A 20 0.17 -16.12 -14.34
CA GLU A 20 -0.94 -16.99 -14.73
C GLU A 20 -1.95 -16.21 -15.56
N SER A 21 -2.49 -16.86 -16.59
CA SER A 21 -3.47 -16.23 -17.46
C SER A 21 -4.53 -17.22 -17.95
N LEU A 22 -5.80 -16.81 -17.91
CA LEU A 22 -6.90 -17.64 -18.38
C LEU A 22 -7.83 -16.82 -19.26
N GLY A 23 -8.25 -17.41 -20.38
CA GLY A 23 -9.12 -16.78 -21.36
C GLY A 23 -10.48 -17.47 -21.42
N TRP A 24 -11.55 -16.69 -21.32
CA TRP A 24 -12.92 -17.17 -21.54
C TRP A 24 -13.57 -16.47 -22.74
N GLY A 25 -14.32 -17.24 -23.53
CA GLY A 25 -15.19 -16.68 -24.56
C GLY A 25 -16.34 -15.86 -23.95
N GLU A 26 -16.95 -15.01 -24.76
CA GLU A 26 -17.98 -14.07 -24.30
C GLU A 26 -19.19 -14.75 -23.65
N ALA A 27 -19.60 -15.93 -24.14
CA ALA A 27 -20.70 -16.69 -23.57
C ALA A 27 -20.41 -17.13 -22.13
N THR A 28 -19.24 -17.72 -21.89
CA THR A 28 -18.78 -18.14 -20.56
C THR A 28 -18.62 -16.96 -19.62
N LEU A 29 -18.05 -15.85 -20.11
CA LEU A 29 -17.91 -14.64 -19.30
C LEU A 29 -19.26 -14.02 -18.94
N SER A 30 -20.23 -14.05 -19.85
CA SER A 30 -21.58 -13.54 -19.60
C SER A 30 -22.32 -14.39 -18.55
N GLN A 31 -22.06 -15.70 -18.54
CA GLN A 31 -22.67 -16.62 -17.59
C GLN A 31 -22.07 -16.55 -16.19
N HIS A 32 -20.75 -16.41 -16.07
CA HIS A 32 -20.03 -16.55 -14.80
C HIS A 32 -19.42 -15.25 -14.25
N GLY A 33 -19.29 -14.22 -15.09
CA GLY A 33 -18.71 -12.94 -14.72
C GLY A 33 -17.18 -12.93 -14.62
N ARG A 34 -16.61 -11.72 -14.59
CA ARG A 34 -15.15 -11.49 -14.50
C ARG A 34 -14.54 -11.92 -13.17
N GLY A 35 -15.28 -11.79 -12.07
CA GLY A 35 -14.80 -12.18 -10.75
C GLY A 35 -14.44 -13.67 -10.69
N THR A 36 -15.29 -14.52 -11.28
CA THR A 36 -15.05 -15.97 -11.36
C THR A 36 -13.86 -16.30 -12.26
N LEU A 37 -13.66 -15.56 -13.35
CA LEU A 37 -12.48 -15.71 -14.20
C LEU A 37 -11.19 -15.38 -13.40
N VAL A 38 -11.20 -14.32 -12.62
CA VAL A 38 -10.06 -13.95 -11.75
C VAL A 38 -9.83 -15.03 -10.69
N ALA A 39 -10.89 -15.51 -10.03
CA ALA A 39 -10.78 -16.59 -9.04
C ALA A 39 -10.09 -17.83 -9.65
N ALA A 40 -10.48 -18.23 -10.86
CA ALA A 40 -9.85 -19.37 -11.55
C ALA A 40 -8.36 -19.14 -11.88
N VAL A 41 -7.96 -17.91 -12.21
CA VAL A 41 -6.54 -17.55 -12.39
C VAL A 41 -5.79 -17.64 -11.06
N LEU A 42 -6.39 -17.17 -9.97
CA LEU A 42 -5.79 -17.22 -8.63
C LEU A 42 -5.66 -18.64 -8.10
N ASP A 43 -6.63 -19.52 -8.40
CA ASP A 43 -6.57 -20.94 -8.06
C ASP A 43 -5.37 -21.62 -8.76
N GLY A 44 -5.09 -21.23 -10.01
CA GLY A 44 -3.89 -21.67 -10.73
C GLY A 44 -2.59 -21.25 -10.04
N LEU A 45 -2.49 -19.99 -9.61
CA LEU A 45 -1.34 -19.50 -8.84
C LEU A 45 -1.22 -20.16 -7.47
N ALA A 46 -2.33 -20.49 -6.81
CA ALA A 46 -2.32 -21.19 -5.54
C ALA A 46 -1.79 -22.62 -5.69
N ALA A 47 -2.21 -23.33 -6.75
CA ALA A 47 -1.67 -24.64 -7.07
C ALA A 47 -0.17 -24.58 -7.39
N GLU A 48 0.28 -23.54 -8.10
CA GLU A 48 1.69 -23.29 -8.37
C GLU A 48 2.47 -23.00 -7.06
N ALA A 49 1.88 -22.23 -6.15
CA ALA A 49 2.44 -21.94 -4.83
C ALA A 49 2.64 -23.20 -3.98
N GLU A 50 1.70 -24.15 -4.06
CA GLU A 50 1.82 -25.46 -3.42
C GLU A 50 2.97 -26.29 -4.02
N CYS A 51 3.10 -26.30 -5.35
CA CYS A 51 4.17 -27.03 -6.04
C CYS A 51 5.57 -26.53 -5.68
N PHE A 52 5.74 -25.20 -5.55
CA PHE A 52 7.05 -24.60 -5.23
C PHE A 52 7.29 -24.37 -3.74
N ASP A 53 6.26 -24.53 -2.90
CA ASP A 53 6.27 -24.14 -1.50
C ASP A 53 6.75 -22.67 -1.29
N CYS A 54 6.37 -21.74 -2.18
CA CYS A 54 6.67 -20.30 -2.05
C CYS A 54 5.50 -19.59 -1.34
N ALA A 55 5.74 -19.15 -0.11
CA ALA A 55 4.78 -18.37 0.67
C ALA A 55 4.39 -17.05 -0.02
N ALA A 56 5.32 -16.40 -0.73
CA ALA A 56 5.00 -15.17 -1.46
C ALA A 56 4.00 -15.39 -2.61
N LEU A 57 3.91 -16.59 -3.19
CA LEU A 57 2.86 -16.93 -4.15
C LEU A 57 1.51 -17.14 -3.46
N ARG A 58 1.51 -17.74 -2.25
CA ARG A 58 0.31 -17.87 -1.42
C ARG A 58 -0.22 -16.50 -1.00
N ASP A 59 0.66 -15.59 -0.57
CA ASP A 59 0.28 -14.23 -0.18
C ASP A 59 -0.09 -13.37 -1.41
N GLY A 60 0.61 -13.55 -2.53
CA GLY A 60 0.32 -12.92 -3.81
C GLY A 60 -0.99 -13.39 -4.45
N SER A 61 -1.52 -14.56 -4.08
CA SER A 61 -2.84 -15.02 -4.52
C SER A 61 -4.00 -14.17 -3.96
N SER A 62 -3.74 -13.30 -2.99
CA SER A 62 -4.68 -12.24 -2.58
C SER A 62 -4.75 -11.05 -3.55
N ALA A 63 -3.92 -11.03 -4.60
CA ALA A 63 -3.80 -9.93 -5.58
C ALA A 63 -4.92 -9.91 -6.64
N ALA A 64 -6.14 -10.32 -6.30
CA ALA A 64 -7.31 -10.24 -7.20
C ALA A 64 -7.49 -8.84 -7.83
N THR A 65 -7.10 -7.79 -7.10
CA THR A 65 -7.15 -6.38 -7.53
C THR A 65 -6.12 -6.01 -8.59
N ARG A 66 -5.13 -6.86 -8.86
CA ARG A 66 -4.06 -6.65 -9.84
C ARG A 66 -4.25 -7.43 -11.14
N ALA A 67 -5.40 -8.11 -11.29
CA ALA A 67 -5.71 -8.82 -12.53
C ALA A 67 -5.84 -7.82 -13.70
N VAL A 68 -5.05 -8.04 -14.75
CA VAL A 68 -5.11 -7.28 -15.99
C VAL A 68 -6.00 -8.02 -16.97
N PHE A 69 -6.93 -7.29 -17.60
CA PHE A 69 -7.81 -7.86 -18.61
C PHE A 69 -7.41 -7.44 -20.02
N ARG A 70 -7.32 -8.39 -20.94
CA ARG A 70 -7.16 -8.12 -22.39
C ARG A 70 -8.23 -8.87 -23.19
N ARG A 71 -8.67 -8.29 -24.30
CA ARG A 71 -9.60 -8.94 -25.22
C ARG A 71 -8.89 -9.24 -26.52
N GLU A 72 -8.95 -10.48 -26.96
CA GLU A 72 -8.25 -10.95 -28.15
C GLU A 72 -9.09 -12.03 -28.85
N HIS A 73 -9.36 -11.88 -30.14
CA HIS A 73 -10.10 -12.86 -30.95
C HIS A 73 -11.42 -13.36 -30.32
N GLY A 74 -12.17 -12.47 -29.65
CA GLY A 74 -13.44 -12.82 -28.97
C GLY A 74 -13.29 -13.50 -27.61
N ILE A 75 -12.07 -13.61 -27.10
CA ILE A 75 -11.73 -14.16 -25.79
C ILE A 75 -11.33 -13.01 -24.87
N VAL A 76 -11.87 -13.00 -23.66
CA VAL A 76 -11.41 -12.11 -22.58
C VAL A 76 -10.45 -12.90 -21.70
N TRP A 77 -9.21 -12.43 -21.65
CA TRP A 77 -8.15 -12.97 -20.83
C TRP A 77 -8.03 -12.16 -19.55
N ALA A 78 -7.92 -12.86 -18.42
CA ALA A 78 -7.40 -12.31 -17.18
C ALA A 78 -5.96 -12.80 -16.99
N GLU A 79 -5.08 -11.91 -16.54
CA GLU A 79 -3.68 -12.19 -16.26
C GLU A 79 -3.32 -11.65 -14.88
N VAL A 80 -2.67 -12.46 -14.07
CA VAL A 80 -2.13 -12.07 -12.76
C VAL A 80 -0.64 -12.34 -12.76
N ARG A 81 0.13 -11.39 -12.21
CA ARG A 81 1.57 -11.50 -12.01
C ARG A 81 1.91 -11.38 -10.54
N VAL A 82 2.82 -12.24 -10.07
CA VAL A 82 3.32 -12.24 -8.68
C VAL A 82 4.84 -12.23 -8.70
N LEU A 83 5.43 -11.41 -7.83
CA LEU A 83 6.87 -11.32 -7.63
C LEU A 83 7.26 -12.15 -6.39
N CYS A 84 8.09 -13.19 -6.56
CA CYS A 84 8.65 -14.03 -5.48
C CYS A 84 10.18 -13.85 -5.47
N ALA A 85 10.77 -13.57 -4.31
CA ALA A 85 12.23 -13.48 -4.13
C ALA A 85 12.83 -14.78 -3.54
N ASP A 86 12.04 -15.85 -3.48
CA ASP A 86 12.49 -17.13 -2.93
C ASP A 86 13.49 -17.81 -3.88
N ALA A 87 14.61 -18.27 -3.32
CA ALA A 87 15.67 -18.93 -4.06
C ALA A 87 15.20 -20.24 -4.75
N ARG A 88 14.18 -20.93 -4.20
CA ARG A 88 13.61 -22.14 -4.82
C ARG A 88 12.90 -21.80 -6.12
N CYS A 89 12.08 -20.73 -6.11
CA CYS A 89 11.43 -20.25 -7.32
C CYS A 89 12.44 -19.84 -8.38
N ARG A 90 13.57 -19.24 -7.97
CA ARG A 90 14.63 -18.86 -8.90
C ARG A 90 15.20 -20.05 -9.65
N LYS A 91 15.55 -21.13 -8.94
CA LYS A 91 16.09 -22.34 -9.59
C LYS A 91 15.09 -22.93 -10.59
N ALA A 92 13.81 -22.95 -10.24
CA ALA A 92 12.76 -23.41 -11.14
C ALA A 92 12.61 -22.51 -12.38
N ALA A 93 12.68 -21.19 -12.20
CA ALA A 93 12.61 -20.22 -13.29
C ALA A 93 13.81 -20.35 -14.25
N GLU A 94 15.03 -20.50 -13.71
CA GLU A 94 16.24 -20.70 -14.51
C GLU A 94 16.16 -22.00 -15.33
N GLN A 95 15.66 -23.09 -14.73
CA GLN A 95 15.45 -24.35 -15.43
C GLN A 95 14.40 -24.20 -16.54
N TYR A 96 13.27 -23.54 -16.25
CA TYR A 96 12.22 -23.31 -17.24
C TYR A 96 12.73 -22.49 -18.44
N GLU A 97 13.47 -21.41 -18.19
CA GLU A 97 14.06 -20.55 -19.23
C GLU A 97 15.14 -21.28 -20.06
N GLN A 98 15.86 -22.23 -19.46
CA GLN A 98 16.81 -23.09 -20.18
C GLN A 98 16.09 -24.08 -21.11
N GLU A 99 14.99 -24.68 -20.64
CA GLU A 99 14.23 -25.69 -21.39
C GLU A 99 13.41 -25.10 -22.54
N HIS A 100 12.87 -23.88 -22.38
CA HIS A 100 11.92 -23.28 -23.31
C HIS A 100 12.51 -22.20 -24.22
N GLY A 101 13.83 -21.97 -24.13
CA GLY A 101 14.54 -20.96 -24.90
C GLY A 101 14.60 -19.61 -24.18
N HIS A 102 15.80 -19.04 -24.18
CA HIS A 102 16.09 -17.78 -23.52
C HIS A 102 15.36 -16.63 -24.22
N GLU A 103 14.41 -16.03 -23.52
CA GLU A 103 13.72 -14.79 -23.88
C GLU A 103 12.59 -14.91 -24.93
N THR A 104 11.35 -15.03 -24.43
CA THR A 104 10.13 -14.79 -25.20
C THR A 104 9.59 -13.37 -24.95
N PRO A 105 8.74 -12.82 -25.83
CA PRO A 105 8.07 -11.53 -25.59
C PRO A 105 7.36 -11.45 -24.23
N ASP A 106 6.85 -12.58 -23.72
CA ASP A 106 6.19 -12.64 -22.42
C ASP A 106 7.17 -12.56 -21.26
N THR A 107 8.35 -13.19 -21.36
CA THR A 107 9.41 -13.04 -20.35
C THR A 107 9.95 -11.60 -20.28
N VAL A 108 10.05 -10.90 -21.41
CA VAL A 108 10.44 -9.47 -21.44
C VAL A 108 9.40 -8.61 -20.73
N LYS A 109 8.10 -8.82 -21.01
CA LYS A 109 7.01 -8.11 -20.33
C LYS A 109 6.98 -8.42 -18.83
N ALA A 110 7.20 -9.68 -18.44
CA ALA A 110 7.26 -10.09 -17.05
C ALA A 110 8.38 -9.36 -16.29
N ARG A 111 9.59 -9.31 -16.87
CA ARG A 111 10.75 -8.59 -16.30
C ARG A 111 10.51 -7.08 -16.18
N ALA A 112 9.91 -6.47 -17.20
CA ALA A 112 9.57 -5.05 -17.17
C ALA A 112 8.52 -4.75 -16.07
N TRP A 113 7.50 -5.61 -15.97
CA TRP A 113 6.51 -5.53 -14.89
C TRP A 113 7.14 -5.67 -13.51
N ALA A 114 8.10 -6.59 -13.32
CA ALA A 114 8.79 -6.81 -12.05
C ALA A 114 9.48 -5.54 -11.55
N ARG A 115 10.20 -4.86 -12.44
CA ARG A 115 10.91 -3.62 -12.12
C ARG A 115 9.94 -2.52 -11.70
N ALA A 116 8.87 -2.32 -12.48
CA ALA A 116 7.86 -1.31 -12.19
C ALA A 116 7.14 -1.59 -10.86
N ALA A 117 6.73 -2.84 -10.61
CA ALA A 117 6.04 -3.22 -9.37
C ALA A 117 6.94 -3.07 -8.14
N TYR A 118 8.24 -3.37 -8.28
CA TYR A 118 9.20 -3.16 -7.21
C TYR A 118 9.45 -1.68 -6.94
N GLU A 119 9.61 -0.86 -7.99
CA GLU A 119 9.80 0.58 -7.86
C GLU A 119 8.59 1.24 -7.18
N GLU A 120 7.37 0.91 -7.59
CA GLU A 120 6.14 1.39 -6.95
C GLU A 120 6.10 1.03 -5.45
N THR A 121 6.42 -0.23 -5.12
CA THR A 121 6.42 -0.69 -3.72
C THR A 121 7.50 0.02 -2.89
N ARG A 122 8.68 0.22 -3.46
CA ARG A 122 9.80 0.90 -2.82
C ARG A 122 9.47 2.38 -2.59
N ASP A 123 8.90 3.05 -3.58
CA ASP A 123 8.53 4.46 -3.47
C ASP A 123 7.45 4.66 -2.40
N TRP A 124 6.44 3.77 -2.36
CA TRP A 124 5.45 3.75 -1.27
C TRP A 124 6.09 3.55 0.11
N ALA A 125 7.03 2.61 0.23
CA ALA A 125 7.73 2.37 1.49
C ALA A 125 8.59 3.58 1.92
N GLN A 126 9.22 4.27 0.96
CA GLN A 126 9.97 5.50 1.20
C GLN A 126 9.07 6.64 1.67
N GLU A 127 7.90 6.81 1.05
CA GLU A 127 6.92 7.81 1.45
C GLU A 127 6.41 7.55 2.88
N LEU A 128 6.07 6.30 3.20
CA LEU A 128 5.67 5.91 4.55
C LEU A 128 6.77 6.18 5.58
N ALA A 129 8.03 5.87 5.26
CA ALA A 129 9.16 6.14 6.13
C ALA A 129 9.39 7.64 6.35
N ALA A 130 9.26 8.45 5.29
CA ALA A 130 9.34 9.91 5.39
C ALA A 130 8.24 10.47 6.31
N HIS A 131 7.02 9.93 6.22
CA HIS A 131 5.91 10.33 7.09
C HIS A 131 6.14 9.90 8.55
N ALA A 132 6.72 8.73 8.80
CA ALA A 132 7.12 8.32 10.14
C ALA A 132 8.17 9.27 10.77
N VAL A 133 9.09 9.81 9.96
CA VAL A 133 10.04 10.86 10.42
C VAL A 133 9.30 12.15 10.77
N LEU A 134 8.29 12.56 10.00
CA LEU A 134 7.46 13.73 10.33
C LEU A 134 6.68 13.52 11.63
N ASP A 135 6.11 12.32 11.83
CA ASP A 135 5.44 11.96 13.09
C ASP A 135 6.40 11.99 14.28
N ALA A 136 7.64 11.51 14.13
CA ALA A 136 8.66 11.59 15.17
C ALA A 136 9.09 13.04 15.48
N ASN A 137 9.23 13.88 14.45
CA ASN A 137 9.51 15.31 14.62
C ASN A 137 8.35 16.01 15.33
N LEU A 138 7.12 15.64 15.01
CA LEU A 138 5.93 16.12 15.69
C LEU A 138 5.89 15.70 17.16
N ALA A 139 6.25 14.46 17.49
CA ALA A 139 6.36 14.01 18.88
C ALA A 139 7.35 14.88 19.68
N ARG A 140 8.51 15.23 19.09
CA ARG A 140 9.47 16.17 19.69
C ARG A 140 8.87 17.58 19.84
N LEU A 141 8.13 18.05 18.85
CA LEU A 141 7.45 19.35 18.93
C LEU A 141 6.46 19.38 20.10
N ARG A 142 5.62 18.35 20.25
CA ARG A 142 4.65 18.22 21.35
C ARG A 142 5.30 18.26 22.73
N ALA A 143 6.49 17.69 22.88
CA ALA A 143 7.23 17.73 24.14
C ALA A 143 7.62 19.17 24.54
N SER A 144 7.79 20.07 23.55
CA SER A 144 8.16 21.46 23.76
C SER A 144 6.99 22.45 23.64
N ASP A 145 5.89 22.03 23.00
CA ASP A 145 4.73 22.88 22.71
C ASP A 145 3.40 22.11 22.88
N PRO A 146 2.64 22.43 23.94
CA PRO A 146 1.35 21.77 24.20
C PRO A 146 0.29 22.08 23.13
N ASP A 147 0.40 23.19 22.37
CA ASP A 147 -0.60 23.54 21.34
C ASP A 147 -0.48 22.59 20.13
N ALA A 148 0.72 22.07 19.86
CA ALA A 148 0.95 21.08 18.81
C ALA A 148 0.26 19.74 19.11
N ALA A 149 0.12 19.37 20.39
CA ALA A 149 -0.52 18.11 20.79
C ALA A 149 -2.03 18.09 20.50
N ASN A 150 -2.68 19.25 20.58
CA ASN A 150 -4.12 19.38 20.37
C ASN A 150 -4.51 19.50 18.90
N LEU A 151 -3.61 19.98 18.04
CA LEU A 151 -3.92 20.33 16.65
C LEU A 151 -3.39 19.33 15.64
N LEU A 152 -2.30 18.63 15.98
CA LEU A 152 -1.69 17.62 15.13
C LEU A 152 -1.69 16.31 15.96
N PRO A 153 -2.57 15.34 15.70
CA PRO A 153 -2.65 14.08 16.44
C PRO A 153 -1.50 13.13 16.06
N GLU A 154 -1.21 12.14 16.91
CA GLU A 154 -0.11 11.20 16.66
C GLU A 154 -0.38 10.35 15.43
N GLY A 155 0.67 10.10 14.65
CA GLY A 155 0.54 9.36 13.41
C GLY A 155 -0.22 10.11 12.32
N CYS A 156 -0.48 11.42 12.44
CA CYS A 156 -1.35 12.10 11.48
C CYS A 156 -0.80 12.12 10.05
N PHE A 157 0.51 12.09 9.88
CA PHE A 157 1.14 12.04 8.56
C PHE A 157 1.04 10.62 7.96
N SER A 158 1.36 9.58 8.73
CA SER A 158 1.27 8.18 8.29
C SER A 158 -0.18 7.67 8.14
N ALA A 159 -1.09 8.10 9.01
CA ALA A 159 -2.51 7.75 8.96
C ALA A 159 -3.22 8.33 7.72
N GLY A 160 -2.77 9.49 7.23
CA GLY A 160 -3.27 10.08 5.98
C GLY A 160 -2.96 9.22 4.75
N LEU A 161 -1.75 8.67 4.67
CA LEU A 161 -1.34 7.78 3.57
C LEU A 161 -2.07 6.44 3.58
N THR A 162 -2.28 5.88 4.76
CA THR A 162 -2.94 4.56 4.91
C THR A 162 -4.47 4.64 4.85
N GLY A 163 -5.05 5.83 4.72
CA GLY A 163 -6.50 6.05 4.77
C GLY A 163 -7.12 5.80 6.15
N SER A 164 -6.30 5.65 7.20
CA SER A 164 -6.75 5.38 8.57
C SER A 164 -7.36 6.62 9.25
N ASN A 165 -7.19 7.81 8.66
CA ASN A 165 -7.81 9.04 9.14
C ASN A 165 -8.20 9.98 7.98
N PRO A 166 -9.26 9.66 7.23
CA PRO A 166 -9.63 10.38 6.01
C PRO A 166 -10.21 11.78 6.26
N GLY A 167 -10.48 12.14 7.52
CA GLY A 167 -11.02 13.46 7.90
C GLY A 167 -9.97 14.46 8.36
N PHE A 168 -8.69 14.09 8.39
CA PHE A 168 -7.62 14.96 8.89
C PHE A 168 -7.02 15.83 7.78
N ASP A 169 -7.28 17.13 7.85
CA ASP A 169 -6.69 18.14 6.95
C ASP A 169 -5.42 18.74 7.57
N VAL A 170 -4.27 18.28 7.08
CA VAL A 170 -2.94 18.77 7.50
C VAL A 170 -2.80 20.28 7.29
N GLY A 171 -3.30 20.81 6.18
CA GLY A 171 -3.18 22.22 5.83
C GLY A 171 -3.93 23.11 6.83
N ASN A 172 -5.17 22.76 7.12
CA ASN A 172 -5.98 23.45 8.14
C ASN A 172 -5.33 23.33 9.54
N ALA A 173 -4.84 22.15 9.92
CA ALA A 173 -4.19 21.94 11.21
C ALA A 173 -2.93 22.80 11.39
N VAL A 174 -2.09 22.91 10.36
CA VAL A 174 -0.90 23.77 10.36
C VAL A 174 -1.27 25.25 10.46
N GLN A 175 -2.30 25.70 9.74
CA GLN A 175 -2.79 27.09 9.84
C GLN A 175 -3.28 27.43 11.25
N ARG A 176 -4.05 26.52 11.87
CA ARG A 176 -4.53 26.69 13.26
C ARG A 176 -3.37 26.74 14.26
N TYR A 177 -2.34 25.92 14.05
CA TYR A 177 -1.13 25.94 14.87
C TYR A 177 -0.37 27.26 14.72
N ALA A 178 -0.17 27.75 13.48
CA ALA A 178 0.47 29.03 13.23
C ALA A 178 -0.29 30.20 13.90
N ALA A 179 -1.63 30.21 13.80
CA ALA A 179 -2.47 31.22 14.46
C ALA A 179 -2.34 31.17 15.99
N ALA A 180 -2.35 29.97 16.59
CA ALA A 180 -2.16 29.81 18.04
C ALA A 180 -0.80 30.37 18.51
N LYS A 181 0.27 30.18 17.73
CA LYS A 181 1.60 30.72 18.05
C LYS A 181 1.68 32.24 17.88
N GLN A 182 0.97 32.82 16.92
CA GLN A 182 0.87 34.27 16.76
C GLN A 182 0.17 34.92 17.96
N LEU A 183 -0.91 34.32 18.46
CA LEU A 183 -1.60 34.78 19.67
C LEU A 183 -0.68 34.78 20.90
N ARG A 184 0.07 33.69 21.14
CA ARG A 184 1.06 33.65 22.25
C ARG A 184 2.17 34.69 22.15
N ARG A 185 2.56 35.09 20.92
CA ARG A 185 3.55 36.16 20.71
C ARG A 185 2.99 37.56 20.94
N SER A 186 1.67 37.71 20.83
CA SER A 186 0.95 38.97 21.01
C SER A 186 0.65 39.25 22.49
N ASP A 187 0.64 38.21 23.33
CA ASP A 187 0.45 38.31 24.78
C ASP A 187 1.80 38.43 25.53
N GLY A 188 2.18 39.66 25.91
CA GLY A 188 3.21 39.93 26.92
C GLY A 188 2.79 39.51 28.35
N PRO A 189 3.64 39.65 29.39
CA PRO A 189 3.42 38.99 30.67
C PRO A 189 2.22 39.56 31.44
N VAL A 190 1.26 38.65 31.69
CA VAL A 190 0.22 38.58 32.72
C VAL A 190 -0.86 39.68 32.76
N LEU A 191 -2.10 39.29 32.49
CA LEU A 191 -3.26 39.70 33.30
C LEU A 191 -4.30 38.57 33.49
N ARG A 192 -4.35 38.09 34.74
CA ARG A 192 -5.48 37.69 35.61
C ARG A 192 -6.77 37.03 35.06
N PRO A 193 -7.43 36.20 35.89
CA PRO A 193 -8.62 35.45 35.49
C PRO A 193 -9.82 36.39 35.31
N VAL A 194 -10.48 36.29 34.16
CA VAL A 194 -11.77 36.95 33.94
C VAL A 194 -12.82 36.20 34.76
N ARG A 195 -13.16 36.77 35.92
CA ARG A 195 -14.47 36.54 36.55
C ARG A 195 -15.53 37.07 35.60
N GLY A 196 -16.21 36.15 34.93
CA GLY A 196 -17.33 36.41 34.03
C GLY A 196 -18.14 35.14 33.86
N LEU A 197 -18.76 34.69 34.95
CA LEU A 197 -19.75 33.62 34.94
C LEU A 197 -20.94 34.05 34.07
N GLY A 198 -21.02 33.51 32.85
CA GLY A 198 -22.31 33.26 32.20
C GLY A 198 -23.00 32.07 32.88
N PRO A 199 -24.33 32.11 33.07
CA PRO A 199 -25.04 31.09 33.84
C PRO A 199 -25.22 29.84 32.95
N GLY A 200 -24.54 28.74 33.26
CA GLY A 200 -24.75 27.52 32.47
C GLY A 200 -24.19 26.22 33.01
N CYS A 201 -23.06 26.22 33.73
CA CYS A 201 -22.45 24.96 34.16
C CYS A 201 -22.02 25.00 35.63
N ARG A 202 -22.97 24.85 36.56
CA ARG A 202 -22.66 24.41 37.92
C ARG A 202 -22.55 22.89 37.92
N ARG A 203 -21.35 22.35 38.12
CA ARG A 203 -21.18 20.98 38.63
C ARG A 203 -21.47 20.98 40.14
N PRO A 204 -22.15 19.97 40.70
CA PRO A 204 -22.27 19.82 42.14
C PRO A 204 -20.92 19.40 42.74
N LEU A 205 -20.55 20.00 43.87
CA LEU A 205 -19.42 19.57 44.69
C LEU A 205 -19.77 18.23 45.39
N PRO A 206 -18.79 17.35 45.63
CA PRO A 206 -19.03 16.08 46.29
C PRO A 206 -19.34 16.31 47.77
N ALA A 207 -20.41 15.68 48.25
CA ALA A 207 -20.71 15.54 49.66
C ALA A 207 -19.67 14.60 50.32
N ARG A 208 -19.25 14.95 51.54
CA ARG A 208 -18.53 14.03 52.43
C ARG A 208 -19.45 12.98 53.00
#